data_AF-A0A3D5YFF7-F1
#
_entry.id   AF-A0A3D5YFF7-F1
#
_cell.length_a   1.000
_cell.length_b   1.000
_cell.length_c   1.000
_cell.angle_alpha   90.00
_cell.angle_beta   90.00
_cell.angle_gamma   90.00
#
_symmetry.space_group_name_H-M   'P 1'
#
loop_
_entity.id
_entity.type
_entity.pdbx_description
1 polymer ?
#
loop_
_entity_poly.entity_id
_entity_poly.type
_entity_poly.pdbx_seq_one_letter_code
_entity_poly.pdbx_strand_id
1 'polypeptide(L)'
;MTLKTIAKAIAEIRSHKLPDRKVLGTAGSFFKNPMISKEKFALLKTNFVHLMSFDVADEPGYIKLSAGQLIEIAGFKGYKKGNAGVYNKHALILVNY
;
A
#
# COMPACT_ATOMS: atom_id res chain seq x y z
N MET A 1 -28.82 -6.50 4.49
CA MET A 1 -27.34 -6.69 4.57
C MET A 1 -26.99 -7.08 6.01
N THR A 2 -26.20 -8.13 6.24
CA THR A 2 -25.84 -8.59 7.60
C THR A 2 -24.35 -8.39 7.87
N LEU A 3 -23.93 -8.37 9.15
CA LEU A 3 -22.51 -8.35 9.52
C LEU A 3 -21.73 -9.53 8.91
N LYS A 4 -22.36 -10.71 8.83
CA LYS A 4 -21.77 -11.89 8.19
C LYS A 4 -21.53 -11.67 6.69
N THR A 5 -22.48 -11.03 6.00
CA THR A 5 -22.33 -10.67 4.58
C THR A 5 -21.17 -9.69 4.37
N ILE A 6 -21.03 -8.69 5.24
CA ILE A 6 -19.93 -7.71 5.20
C ILE A 6 -18.58 -8.40 5.44
N ALA A 7 -18.48 -9.23 6.48
CA ALA A 7 -17.25 -9.94 6.81
C ALA A 7 -16.80 -10.87 5.66
N LYS A 8 -17.74 -11.57 5.02
CA LYS A 8 -17.47 -12.41 3.85
C LYS A 8 -16.93 -11.59 2.69
N ALA A 9 -17.57 -10.47 2.35
CA ALA A 9 -17.11 -9.59 1.28
C ALA A 9 -15.70 -9.03 1.55
N ILE A 10 -15.41 -8.63 2.80
CA ILE A 10 -14.06 -8.18 3.20
C ILE A 10 -13.02 -9.29 3.03
N ALA A 11 -13.33 -10.52 3.46
CA ALA A 11 -12.42 -11.65 3.34
C ALA A 11 -12.12 -11.98 1.87
N GLU A 12 -13.14 -11.94 1.01
CA GLU A 12 -13.00 -12.15 -0.44
C GLU A 12 -12.13 -11.05 -1.08
N ILE A 13 -12.38 -9.77 -0.78
CA ILE A 13 -11.54 -8.67 -1.32
C ILE A 13 -10.08 -8.83 -0.88
N ARG A 14 -9.84 -9.27 0.36
CA ARG A 14 -8.49 -9.45 0.91
C ARG A 14 -7.75 -10.62 0.27
N SER A 15 -8.41 -11.74 0.01
CA SER A 15 -7.76 -12.92 -0.60
C SER A 15 -7.24 -12.65 -2.02
N HIS A 16 -7.88 -11.72 -2.75
CA HIS A 16 -7.41 -11.32 -4.08
C HIS A 16 -6.18 -10.42 -4.04
N LYS A 17 -6.05 -9.58 -3.00
CA LYS A 17 -5.02 -8.53 -2.90
C LYS A 17 -3.79 -8.94 -2.07
N LEU A 18 -3.96 -9.83 -1.10
CA LEU A 18 -2.92 -10.20 -0.14
C LEU A 18 -2.42 -11.62 -0.42
N PRO A 19 -1.14 -11.94 -0.17
CA PRO A 19 -0.66 -13.30 -0.26
C PRO A 19 -1.28 -14.18 0.84
N ASP A 20 -1.48 -15.46 0.54
CA ASP A 20 -1.77 -16.45 1.58
C ASP A 20 -0.52 -16.66 2.42
N ARG A 21 -0.60 -16.31 3.72
CA ARG A 21 0.50 -16.41 4.68
C ARG A 21 0.96 -17.85 4.90
N LYS A 22 0.12 -18.84 4.59
CA LYS A 22 0.49 -20.27 4.66
C LYS A 22 1.38 -20.71 3.50
N VAL A 23 1.33 -19.98 2.39
CA VAL A 23 2.09 -20.29 1.17
C VAL A 23 3.33 -19.41 1.06
N LEU A 24 3.20 -18.13 1.41
CA LEU A 24 4.25 -17.13 1.22
C LEU A 24 4.41 -16.27 2.48
N GLY A 25 5.59 -16.36 3.11
CA GLY A 25 5.85 -15.69 4.37
C GLY A 25 5.79 -14.17 4.23
N THR A 26 4.96 -13.51 5.04
CA THR A 26 4.85 -12.05 5.07
C THR A 26 4.34 -11.53 6.41
N ALA A 27 4.74 -10.30 6.77
CA ALA A 27 4.18 -9.54 7.88
C ALA A 27 3.01 -8.62 7.45
N GLY A 28 2.59 -8.69 6.18
CA GLY A 28 1.59 -7.77 5.60
C GLY A 28 2.23 -6.50 5.07
N SER A 29 1.54 -5.35 5.23
CA SER A 29 2.07 -4.05 4.85
C SER A 29 3.32 -3.73 5.65
N PHE A 30 4.47 -3.68 4.97
CA PHE A 30 5.77 -3.53 5.63
C PHE A 30 6.08 -2.08 5.99
N PHE A 31 5.60 -1.13 5.18
CA PHE A 31 5.79 0.30 5.41
C PHE A 31 4.49 0.97 5.84
N LYS A 32 4.63 2.01 6.66
CA LYS A 32 3.53 2.95 6.93
C LYS A 32 3.37 3.89 5.73
N ASN A 33 2.14 4.33 5.50
CA ASN A 33 1.86 5.43 4.59
C ASN A 33 2.45 6.73 5.16
N PRO A 34 3.37 7.42 4.44
CA PRO A 34 4.01 8.60 4.96
C PRO A 34 3.01 9.76 5.02
N MET A 35 3.20 10.62 6.02
CA MET A 35 2.52 11.90 6.13
C MET A 35 3.52 13.01 5.83
N ILE A 36 3.14 13.93 4.95
CA ILE A 36 3.97 15.05 4.51
C ILE A 36 3.16 16.33 4.55
N SER A 37 3.82 17.49 4.62
CA SER A 37 3.11 18.77 4.58
C SER A 37 2.44 18.99 3.21
N LYS A 38 1.40 19.81 3.19
CA LYS A 38 0.68 20.19 1.96
C LYS A 38 1.59 20.90 0.95
N GLU A 39 2.56 21.68 1.41
CA GLU A 39 3.54 22.35 0.53
C GLU A 39 4.41 21.32 -0.18
N LYS A 40 4.94 20.34 0.56
CA LYS A 40 5.73 19.26 -0.04
C LYS A 40 4.88 18.41 -0.99
N PHE A 41 3.62 18.17 -0.65
CA PHE A 41 2.70 17.46 -1.52
C PHE A 41 2.42 18.23 -2.82
N ALA A 42 2.22 19.55 -2.75
CA ALA A 42 2.01 20.39 -3.93
C ALA A 42 3.19 20.29 -4.91
N LEU A 43 4.42 20.30 -4.39
CA LEU A 43 5.63 20.09 -5.19
C LEU A 43 5.73 18.68 -5.79
N LEU A 44 5.33 17.64 -5.05
CA LEU A 44 5.32 16.27 -5.57
C LEU A 44 4.28 16.06 -6.66
N LYS A 45 3.11 16.70 -6.53
CA LYS A 45 1.98 16.51 -7.46
C LYS A 45 2.27 17.05 -8.86
N THR A 46 3.22 17.98 -9.01
CA THR A 46 3.66 18.45 -10.34
C THR A 46 4.36 17.34 -11.14
N ASN A 47 5.09 16.46 -10.46
CA ASN A 47 5.81 15.34 -11.06
C ASN A 47 5.00 14.05 -11.07
N PHE A 48 4.06 13.89 -10.11
CA PHE A 48 3.26 12.69 -9.92
C PHE A 48 1.77 13.04 -9.81
N VAL A 49 1.17 13.44 -10.93
CA VAL A 49 -0.22 13.96 -10.99
C VAL A 49 -1.26 12.97 -10.44
N HIS A 50 -1.00 11.67 -10.59
CA HIS A 50 -1.89 10.59 -10.15
C HIS A 50 -1.51 10.00 -8.78
N LEU A 51 -0.65 10.67 -8.01
CA LEU A 51 -0.26 10.20 -6.68
C LEU A 51 -1.46 10.20 -5.73
N MET A 52 -1.78 9.03 -5.21
CA MET A 52 -2.86 8.77 -4.27
C MET A 52 -2.51 9.39 -2.92
N SER A 53 -3.37 10.30 -2.51
CA SER A 53 -3.26 11.11 -1.32
C SER A 53 -4.57 11.15 -0.57
N PHE A 54 -4.51 11.26 0.75
CA PHE A 54 -5.67 11.39 1.62
C PHE A 54 -5.44 12.54 2.58
N ASP A 55 -6.45 13.40 2.75
CA ASP A 55 -6.45 14.38 3.83
C ASP A 55 -6.46 13.70 5.19
N VAL A 56 -5.78 14.31 6.16
CA VAL A 56 -5.74 13.82 7.55
C VAL A 56 -6.60 14.75 8.40
N ALA A 57 -7.71 14.23 8.91
CA ALA A 57 -8.71 15.03 9.63
C ALA A 57 -8.12 15.77 10.84
N ASP A 58 -7.27 15.10 11.60
CA ASP A 58 -6.69 15.63 12.85
C ASP A 58 -5.40 16.46 12.61
N GLU A 59 -4.90 16.52 11.37
CA GLU A 59 -3.68 17.26 11.02
C GLU A 59 -3.87 18.05 9.70
N PRO A 60 -4.56 19.21 9.73
CA PRO A 60 -5.00 19.94 8.52
C PRO A 60 -3.89 20.41 7.58
N GLY A 61 -2.64 20.50 8.06
CA GLY A 61 -1.45 20.85 7.26
C GLY A 61 -0.78 19.66 6.57
N TYR A 62 -1.24 18.44 6.84
CA TYR A 62 -0.61 17.20 6.38
C TYR A 62 -1.49 16.42 5.41
N ILE A 63 -0.81 15.71 4.52
CA ILE A 63 -1.37 14.79 3.54
C ILE A 63 -0.71 13.43 3.73
N LYS A 64 -1.54 12.39 3.77
CA LYS A 64 -1.07 11.00 3.82
C LYS A 64 -0.98 10.42 2.42
N LEU A 65 0.19 9.93 2.03
CA LEU A 65 0.41 9.33 0.71
C LEU A 65 0.29 7.81 0.75
N SER A 66 -0.09 7.21 -0.37
CA SER A 66 0.00 5.75 -0.55
C SER A 66 1.46 5.32 -0.69
N ALA A 67 2.03 4.70 0.35
CA ALA A 67 3.36 4.10 0.27
C ALA A 67 3.43 3.01 -0.79
N GLY A 68 2.34 2.25 -0.96
CA GLY A 68 2.24 1.23 -2.00
C GLY A 68 2.47 1.83 -3.38
N GLN A 69 1.79 2.93 -3.72
CA GLN A 69 1.96 3.56 -5.02
C GLN A 69 3.34 4.20 -5.21
N LEU A 70 3.93 4.77 -4.15
CA LEU A 70 5.30 5.27 -4.22
C LEU A 70 6.30 4.17 -4.58
N ILE A 71 6.15 2.98 -3.99
CA ILE A 71 6.98 1.80 -4.31
C ILE A 71 6.72 1.31 -5.74
N GLU A 72 5.48 1.38 -6.23
CA GLU A 72 5.14 1.07 -7.62
C GLU A 72 5.78 2.04 -8.61
N ILE A 73 5.69 3.35 -8.36
CA ILE A 73 6.31 4.40 -9.18
C ILE A 73 7.84 4.22 -9.22
N ALA A 74 8.44 3.81 -8.10
CA ALA A 74 9.86 3.50 -8.02
C ALA A 74 10.27 2.17 -8.71
N GLY A 75 9.32 1.43 -9.29
CA GLY A 75 9.59 0.22 -10.08
C GLY A 75 9.84 -1.05 -9.27
N PHE A 76 9.52 -1.06 -7.97
CA PHE A 76 9.84 -2.20 -7.10
C PHE A 76 8.75 -3.26 -7.02
N LYS A 77 7.54 -3.06 -7.57
CA LYS A 77 6.48 -4.08 -7.52
C LYS A 77 6.93 -5.34 -8.25
N GLY A 78 6.90 -6.48 -7.56
CA GLY A 78 7.38 -7.76 -8.11
C GLY A 78 8.90 -7.92 -8.12
N TYR A 79 9.67 -6.91 -7.67
CA TYR A 79 11.13 -7.01 -7.57
C TYR A 79 11.53 -8.08 -6.56
N LYS A 80 12.53 -8.90 -6.90
CA LYS A 80 13.06 -9.98 -6.08
C LYS A 80 14.59 -9.92 -6.02
N LYS A 81 15.15 -10.11 -4.84
CA LYS A 81 16.60 -10.28 -4.61
C LYS A 81 16.82 -11.42 -3.61
N GLY A 82 17.42 -12.51 -4.09
CA GLY A 82 17.54 -13.74 -3.29
C GLY A 82 16.16 -14.26 -2.89
N ASN A 83 15.96 -14.57 -1.61
CA ASN A 83 14.70 -15.11 -1.10
C ASN A 83 13.69 -14.02 -0.68
N ALA A 84 14.05 -12.73 -0.77
CA ALA A 84 13.14 -11.65 -0.44
C ALA A 84 12.65 -10.94 -1.71
N GLY A 85 11.43 -10.42 -1.68
CA GLY A 85 10.95 -9.52 -2.71
C GLY A 85 9.68 -8.78 -2.35
N VAL A 86 9.22 -7.96 -3.27
CA VAL A 86 7.96 -7.21 -3.19
C VAL A 86 6.88 -8.01 -3.88
N TYR A 87 5.74 -8.19 -3.22
CA TYR A 87 4.63 -8.98 -3.76
C TYR A 87 4.11 -8.39 -5.08
N ASN A 88 3.97 -9.23 -6.10
CA ASN A 88 3.59 -8.81 -7.44
C ASN A 88 2.18 -8.21 -7.53
N LYS A 89 1.27 -8.54 -6.60
CA LYS A 89 -0.09 -7.97 -6.58
C LYS A 89 -0.23 -6.74 -5.69
N HIS A 90 0.70 -6.50 -4.77
CA HIS A 90 0.62 -5.38 -3.83
C HIS A 90 1.99 -4.91 -3.36
N ALA A 91 2.43 -3.73 -3.82
CA ALA A 91 3.80 -3.25 -3.62
C ALA A 91 4.18 -2.90 -2.17
N LEU A 92 3.22 -2.87 -1.25
CA LEU A 92 3.48 -2.58 0.16
C LEU A 92 3.89 -3.83 0.95
N ILE A 93 3.81 -5.01 0.33
CA ILE A 93 4.00 -6.29 0.98
C ILE A 93 5.35 -6.85 0.58
N LEU A 94 6.21 -7.06 1.57
CA LEU A 94 7.40 -7.88 1.40
C LEU A 94 7.06 -9.36 1.64
N VAL A 95 7.68 -10.21 0.84
CA VAL A 95 7.47 -11.65 0.84
C VAL A 95 8.79 -12.40 0.93
N ASN A 96 8.77 -13.53 1.63
CA ASN A 96 9.84 -14.50 1.70
C ASN A 96 9.48 -15.70 0.79
N TYR A 97 10.25 -15.89 -0.28
CA TYR A 97 10.09 -16.93 -1.31
C TYR A 97 10.73 -18.26 -0.91
#